data_AF-A0A2V7YV37-F1
#
_entry.id   AF-A0A2V7YV37-F1
#
_cell.length_a   1.000
_cell.length_b   1.000
_cell.length_c   1.000
_cell.angle_alpha   90.00
_cell.angle_beta   90.00
_cell.angle_gamma   90.00
#
_symmetry.space_group_name_H-M   'P 1'
#
loop_
_entity.id
_entity.type
_entity.pdbx_description
1 polymer ?
#
loop_
_entity_poly.entity_id
_entity_poly.type
_entity_poly.pdbx_seq_one_letter_code
_entity_poly.pdbx_strand_id
1 'polypeptide(L)'
;MKTAVFIMTLFVAAAALADDSPLVKAAKAGGGPRKKSKTKVITNADVQKSAGKLMVLPPKPGQPAAASAPQKGPLELQNDERHARERADVRVAAAQKKVDDLEKELRRIEEAYYAENDPNYRDSTIEPRFNHTKKQLDDARKELTDARDGPPKAAMSKQ
;
A
#
# COMPACT_ATOMS: atom_id res chain seq x y z
N MET A 1 -3.78 12.63 54.84
CA MET A 1 -4.96 13.23 54.19
C MET A 1 -4.98 12.68 52.76
N LYS A 2 -5.63 11.56 52.41
CA LYS A 2 -7.06 11.17 52.41
C LYS A 2 -7.97 12.13 51.62
N THR A 3 -8.06 11.88 50.31
CA THR A 3 -9.22 12.05 49.38
C THR A 3 -8.75 11.46 48.03
N ALA A 4 -9.07 10.26 47.56
CA ALA A 4 -10.33 9.51 47.48
C ALA A 4 -11.38 10.18 46.57
N VAL A 5 -11.60 9.53 45.41
CA VAL A 5 -12.91 9.13 44.87
C VAL A 5 -13.56 10.02 43.79
N PHE A 6 -13.64 9.41 42.60
CA PHE A 6 -14.76 9.35 41.65
C PHE A 6 -15.47 10.63 41.20
N ILE A 7 -15.41 10.87 39.89
CA ILE A 7 -16.55 11.34 39.08
C ILE A 7 -16.59 10.37 37.88
N MET A 8 -17.12 9.15 38.02
CA MET A 8 -18.53 8.78 37.83
C MET A 8 -19.24 9.53 36.69
N THR A 9 -19.19 8.90 35.51
CA THR A 9 -20.35 8.62 34.65
C THR A 9 -21.51 9.62 34.67
N LEU A 10 -21.64 10.41 33.59
CA LEU A 10 -22.92 10.99 33.18
C LEU A 10 -23.28 10.46 31.79
N PHE A 11 -23.79 9.23 31.77
CA PHE A 11 -24.58 8.69 30.67
C PHE A 11 -25.94 8.31 31.26
N VAL A 12 -26.99 8.54 30.46
CA VAL A 12 -28.40 8.17 30.66
C VAL A 12 -29.27 9.20 31.40
N ALA A 13 -30.09 9.94 30.64
CA ALA A 13 -31.56 9.76 30.63
C ALA A 13 -32.27 10.92 29.90
N ALA A 14 -32.76 10.68 28.69
CA ALA A 14 -33.93 11.37 28.13
C ALA A 14 -34.51 10.52 26.99
N ALA A 15 -35.07 9.37 27.37
CA ALA A 15 -35.98 8.60 26.51
C ALA A 15 -37.39 8.77 27.07
N ALA A 16 -38.18 9.68 26.49
CA ALA A 16 -39.64 9.65 26.49
C ALA A 16 -40.16 10.82 25.63
N LEU A 17 -40.86 10.48 24.54
CA LEU A 17 -41.67 11.25 23.58
C LEU A 17 -41.30 10.73 22.18
N ALA A 18 -41.77 9.54 21.81
CA ALA A 18 -43.08 9.36 21.16
C ALA A 18 -43.26 10.30 19.96
N ASP A 19 -42.75 9.89 18.81
CA ASP A 19 -43.52 9.91 17.58
C ASP A 19 -42.92 8.86 16.63
N ASP A 20 -43.64 7.74 16.51
CA ASP A 20 -43.39 6.73 15.49
C ASP A 20 -43.49 7.39 14.11
N SER A 21 -42.33 7.71 13.56
CA SER A 21 -42.18 8.32 12.25
C SER A 21 -43.01 7.54 11.21
N PRO A 22 -43.74 8.23 10.31
CA PRO A 22 -44.54 7.59 9.26
C PRO A 22 -43.71 6.65 8.37
N LEU A 23 -42.38 6.78 8.39
CA LEU A 23 -41.43 5.87 7.75
C LEU A 23 -41.44 4.45 8.35
N VAL A 24 -41.62 4.30 9.66
CA VAL A 24 -41.64 3.00 10.34
C VAL A 24 -42.98 2.28 10.09
N LYS A 25 -44.09 3.02 10.05
CA LYS A 25 -45.42 2.47 9.69
C LYS A 25 -45.47 2.05 8.21
N ALA A 26 -44.86 2.81 7.31
CA ALA A 26 -44.76 2.43 5.89
C ALA A 26 -43.88 1.19 5.67
N ALA A 27 -42.76 1.08 6.40
CA ALA A 27 -41.88 -0.09 6.32
C ALA A 27 -42.57 -1.38 6.82
N LYS A 28 -43.42 -1.27 7.85
CA LYS A 28 -44.17 -2.41 8.40
C LYS A 28 -45.34 -2.84 7.50
N ALA A 29 -45.96 -1.89 6.77
CA ALA A 29 -47.03 -2.18 5.80
C ALA A 29 -46.52 -2.73 4.45
N GLY A 30 -45.25 -2.50 4.10
CA GLY A 30 -44.62 -3.04 2.89
C GLY A 30 -44.18 -4.52 2.97
N GLY A 31 -44.30 -5.14 4.16
CA GLY A 31 -43.90 -6.53 4.44
C GLY A 31 -44.88 -7.60 3.95
N GLY A 32 -45.68 -7.32 2.93
CA GLY A 32 -46.57 -8.31 2.33
C GLY A 32 -45.82 -9.46 1.64
N PRO A 33 -46.42 -10.65 1.46
CA PRO A 33 -45.75 -11.82 0.90
C PRO A 33 -45.18 -11.51 -0.48
N ARG A 34 -43.84 -11.48 -0.58
CA ARG A 34 -43.15 -11.27 -1.85
C ARG A 34 -43.58 -12.36 -2.82
N LYS A 35 -44.21 -11.96 -3.93
CA LYS A 35 -44.48 -12.84 -5.07
C LYS A 35 -43.20 -13.60 -5.38
N LYS A 36 -43.27 -14.94 -5.40
CA LYS A 36 -42.15 -15.82 -5.75
C LYS A 36 -41.64 -15.39 -7.12
N SER A 37 -40.53 -14.66 -7.16
CA SER A 37 -39.86 -14.32 -8.39
C SER A 37 -39.47 -15.63 -9.07
N LYS A 38 -39.83 -15.77 -10.35
CA LYS A 38 -39.41 -16.90 -11.21
C LYS A 38 -37.90 -16.87 -11.52
N THR A 39 -37.12 -16.10 -10.78
CA THR A 39 -35.67 -16.05 -10.90
C THR A 39 -35.11 -17.16 -10.02
N LYS A 40 -34.84 -18.32 -10.62
CA LYS A 40 -34.08 -19.36 -9.93
C LYS A 40 -32.74 -18.76 -9.55
N VAL A 41 -32.52 -18.56 -8.25
CA VAL A 41 -31.18 -18.32 -7.71
C VAL A 41 -30.42 -19.60 -8.01
N ILE A 42 -29.47 -19.53 -8.94
CA ILE A 42 -28.57 -20.64 -9.23
C ILE A 42 -27.76 -20.86 -7.95
N THR A 43 -28.12 -21.88 -7.19
CA THR A 43 -27.42 -22.23 -5.95
C THR A 43 -26.16 -23.03 -6.30
N ASN A 44 -25.19 -23.12 -5.39
CA ASN A 44 -24.00 -23.97 -5.60
C ASN A 44 -24.36 -25.42 -5.95
N ALA A 45 -25.53 -25.90 -5.50
CA ALA A 45 -26.07 -27.20 -5.86
C ALA A 45 -26.50 -27.29 -7.35
N ASP A 46 -26.97 -26.20 -7.96
CA ASP A 46 -27.33 -26.13 -9.38
C ASP A 46 -26.07 -26.04 -10.28
N VAL A 47 -24.98 -25.45 -9.77
CA VAL A 47 -23.67 -25.42 -10.46
C VAL A 47 -23.03 -26.81 -10.48
N GLN A 48 -23.15 -27.59 -9.41
CA GLN A 48 -22.65 -28.97 -9.39
C GLN A 48 -23.44 -29.91 -10.30
N LYS A 49 -24.75 -29.72 -10.44
CA LYS A 49 -25.61 -30.55 -11.30
C LYS A 49 -25.52 -30.22 -12.79
N SER A 50 -25.03 -29.03 -13.14
CA SER A 50 -24.86 -28.59 -14.54
C SER A 50 -23.49 -28.93 -15.15
N ALA A 51 -22.66 -29.71 -14.44
CA ALA A 51 -21.34 -30.20 -14.88
C ALA A 51 -21.37 -31.22 -16.05
N GLY A 52 -22.37 -31.17 -16.92
CA GLY A 52 -22.68 -32.23 -17.88
C GLY A 52 -23.17 -31.76 -19.24
N LYS A 53 -22.41 -30.89 -19.92
CA LYS A 53 -22.18 -30.87 -21.39
C LYS A 53 -21.38 -29.62 -21.78
N LEU A 54 -20.09 -29.64 -21.47
CA LEU A 54 -19.12 -28.94 -22.32
C LEU A 54 -19.03 -29.74 -23.61
N MET A 55 -19.85 -29.38 -24.60
CA MET A 55 -19.52 -29.75 -25.97
C MET A 55 -18.25 -29.00 -26.35
N VAL A 56 -17.12 -29.68 -26.16
CA VAL A 56 -15.85 -29.29 -26.77
C VAL A 56 -16.05 -29.46 -28.27
N LEU A 57 -16.39 -28.36 -28.96
CA LEU A 57 -16.22 -28.28 -30.40
C LEU A 57 -14.73 -28.48 -30.68
N PRO A 58 -14.32 -29.47 -31.50
CA PRO A 58 -12.94 -29.57 -31.93
C PRO A 58 -12.56 -28.29 -32.68
N PRO A 59 -11.35 -27.74 -32.44
CA PRO A 59 -10.93 -26.49 -33.03
C PRO A 59 -10.90 -26.60 -34.55
N LYS A 60 -11.51 -25.61 -35.22
CA LYS A 60 -11.39 -25.44 -36.68
C LYS A 60 -9.90 -25.27 -37.01
N PRO A 61 -9.31 -26.11 -37.88
CA PRO A 61 -7.89 -26.01 -38.21
C PRO A 61 -7.63 -24.67 -38.91
N GLY A 62 -6.77 -23.85 -38.32
CA GLY A 62 -6.30 -22.59 -38.92
C GLY A 62 -6.28 -21.36 -38.01
N GLN A 63 -6.70 -21.44 -36.74
CA GLN A 63 -6.67 -20.28 -35.84
C GLN A 63 -5.51 -20.42 -34.84
N PRO A 64 -4.49 -19.55 -34.87
CA PRO A 64 -3.45 -19.56 -33.85
C PRO A 64 -4.11 -19.28 -32.49
N ALA A 65 -3.96 -20.24 -31.58
CA ALA A 65 -4.39 -20.08 -30.20
C ALA A 65 -3.53 -18.98 -29.56
N ALA A 66 -4.04 -17.75 -29.58
CA ALA A 66 -3.58 -16.73 -28.66
C ALA A 66 -3.98 -17.22 -27.26
N ALA A 67 -3.00 -17.74 -26.51
CA ALA A 67 -3.14 -17.97 -25.10
C ALA A 67 -3.46 -16.61 -24.45
N SER A 68 -4.75 -16.36 -24.21
CA SER A 68 -5.17 -15.22 -23.40
C SER A 68 -4.59 -15.42 -22.01
N ALA A 69 -3.54 -14.67 -21.69
CA ALA A 69 -3.02 -14.60 -20.34
C ALA A 69 -4.19 -14.38 -19.37
N PRO A 70 -4.22 -15.03 -18.20
CA PRO A 70 -5.27 -14.83 -17.22
C PRO A 70 -5.39 -13.32 -16.95
N GLN A 71 -6.52 -12.73 -17.34
CA GLN A 71 -6.75 -11.31 -17.12
C GLN A 71 -6.91 -11.10 -15.62
N LYS A 72 -5.93 -10.41 -15.02
CA LYS A 72 -5.92 -10.08 -13.60
C LYS A 72 -7.24 -9.40 -13.24
N GLY A 73 -7.89 -9.89 -12.20
CA GLY A 73 -9.11 -9.26 -11.69
C GLY A 73 -8.81 -7.86 -11.15
N PRO A 74 -9.80 -6.93 -11.09
CA PRO A 74 -9.60 -5.57 -10.58
C PRO A 74 -8.98 -5.51 -9.17
N LEU A 75 -9.29 -6.49 -8.33
CA LEU A 75 -8.74 -6.60 -6.97
C LEU A 75 -7.24 -6.96 -6.97
N GLU A 76 -6.82 -7.81 -7.91
CA GLU A 76 -5.41 -8.22 -8.06
C GLU A 76 -4.57 -7.04 -8.56
N LEU A 77 -5.08 -6.26 -9.53
CA LEU A 77 -4.45 -5.02 -9.98
C LEU A 77 -4.26 -4.01 -8.84
N GLN A 78 -5.28 -3.83 -7.99
CA GLN A 78 -5.17 -2.92 -6.84
C GLN A 78 -4.11 -3.38 -5.82
N ASN A 79 -4.02 -4.69 -5.57
CA ASN A 79 -3.00 -5.23 -4.67
C ASN A 79 -1.60 -5.10 -5.26
N ASP A 80 -1.42 -5.35 -6.56
CA ASP A 80 -0.16 -5.13 -7.26
C ASP A 80 0.29 -3.66 -7.18
N GLU A 81 -0.63 -2.72 -7.40
CA GLU A 81 -0.35 -1.29 -7.25
C GLU A 81 0.07 -0.92 -5.82
N ARG A 82 -0.62 -1.47 -4.81
CA ARG A 82 -0.29 -1.23 -3.40
C ARG A 82 1.13 -1.72 -3.10
N HIS A 83 1.46 -2.94 -3.48
CA HIS A 83 2.78 -3.50 -3.27
C HIS A 83 3.86 -2.77 -4.08
N ALA A 84 3.55 -2.29 -5.28
CA ALA A 84 4.47 -1.47 -6.06
C ALA A 84 4.80 -0.15 -5.35
N ARG A 85 3.79 0.50 -4.73
CA ARG A 85 3.98 1.71 -3.92
C ARG A 85 4.80 1.42 -2.67
N GLU A 86 4.45 0.39 -1.90
CA GLU A 86 5.20 -0.01 -0.71
C GLU A 86 6.69 -0.26 -1.03
N ARG A 87 6.99 -0.95 -2.13
CA ARG A 87 8.38 -1.17 -2.58
C ARG A 87 9.08 0.11 -3.03
N ALA A 88 8.36 1.06 -3.62
CA ALA A 88 8.92 2.38 -3.96
C ALA A 88 9.26 3.16 -2.68
N ASP A 89 8.33 3.19 -1.71
CA ASP A 89 8.52 3.88 -0.44
C ASP A 89 9.72 3.31 0.34
N VAL A 90 9.85 1.98 0.38
CA VAL A 90 11.00 1.32 1.02
C VAL A 90 12.32 1.69 0.34
N ARG A 91 12.35 1.79 -0.99
CA ARG A 91 13.57 2.20 -1.73
C ARG A 91 13.95 3.63 -1.43
N VAL A 92 12.98 4.55 -1.45
CA VAL A 92 13.21 5.97 -1.11
C VAL A 92 13.68 6.11 0.34
N ALA A 93 13.03 5.41 1.27
CA ALA A 93 13.41 5.44 2.69
C ALA A 93 14.83 4.91 2.92
N ALA A 94 15.21 3.82 2.25
CA ALA A 94 16.56 3.26 2.33
C ALA A 94 17.61 4.22 1.77
N ALA A 95 17.34 4.85 0.61
CA ALA A 95 18.24 5.84 0.01
C ALA A 95 18.37 7.09 0.90
N GLN A 96 17.27 7.57 1.48
CA GLN A 96 17.28 8.70 2.41
C GLN A 96 18.13 8.38 3.64
N LYS A 97 17.94 7.20 4.24
CA LYS A 97 18.73 6.76 5.39
C LYS A 97 20.23 6.73 5.08
N LYS A 98 20.61 6.27 3.89
CA LYS A 98 22.01 6.26 3.43
C LYS A 98 22.60 7.67 3.34
N VAL A 99 21.84 8.65 2.82
CA VAL A 99 22.25 10.06 2.82
C VAL A 99 22.43 10.57 4.25
N ASP A 100 21.45 10.34 5.12
CA ASP A 100 21.49 10.82 6.51
C ASP A 100 22.68 10.24 7.28
N ASP A 101 23.00 8.96 7.07
CA ASP A 101 24.12 8.29 7.73
C ASP A 101 25.47 8.79 7.20
N LEU A 102 25.60 9.06 5.89
CA LEU A 102 26.79 9.69 5.32
C LEU A 102 26.98 11.14 5.79
N GLU A 103 25.91 11.90 5.96
CA GLU A 103 25.97 13.26 6.53
C GLU A 103 26.39 13.27 8.00
N LYS A 104 26.00 12.26 8.78
CA LYS A 104 26.51 12.10 10.15
C LYS A 104 27.99 11.74 10.15
N GLU A 105 28.41 10.83 9.28
CA GLU A 105 29.81 10.44 9.19
C GLU A 105 30.69 11.60 8.73
N LEU A 106 30.23 12.39 7.75
CA LEU A 106 30.93 13.58 7.29
C LEU A 106 31.14 14.59 8.44
N ARG A 107 30.10 14.85 9.25
CA ARG A 107 30.23 15.69 10.46
C ARG A 107 31.24 15.12 11.47
N ARG A 108 31.24 13.80 11.70
CA ARG A 108 32.22 13.17 12.59
C ARG A 108 33.65 13.31 12.08
N ILE A 109 33.85 13.21 10.77
CA ILE A 109 35.16 13.40 10.15
C ILE A 109 35.60 14.86 10.25
N GLU A 110 34.70 15.82 10.07
CA GLU A 110 34.97 17.25 10.28
C GLU A 110 35.35 17.54 11.75
N GLU A 111 34.61 17.00 12.71
CA GLU A 111 34.94 17.10 14.13
C GLU A 111 36.33 16.52 14.42
N ALA A 112 36.65 15.34 13.87
CA ALA A 112 37.97 14.74 14.00
C ALA A 112 39.07 15.61 13.35
N TYR A 113 38.80 16.24 12.20
CA TYR A 113 39.75 17.12 11.52
C TYR A 113 40.15 18.32 12.39
N TYR A 114 39.18 18.94 13.09
CA TYR A 114 39.44 20.09 13.95
C TYR A 114 39.94 19.71 15.35
N ALA A 115 39.62 18.50 15.83
CA ALA A 115 40.14 17.99 17.11
C ALA A 115 41.61 17.54 17.01
N GLU A 116 42.06 17.18 15.80
CA GLU A 116 43.40 16.70 15.56
C GLU A 116 44.43 17.85 15.51
N ASN A 117 45.53 17.67 16.25
CA ASN A 117 46.60 18.67 16.35
C ASN A 117 47.77 18.38 15.42
N ASP A 118 47.95 17.14 14.95
CA ASP A 118 48.99 16.79 13.98
C ASP A 118 48.52 17.08 12.53
N PRO A 119 49.11 18.09 11.85
CA PRO A 119 48.72 18.43 10.47
C PRO A 119 49.01 17.28 9.49
N ASN A 120 50.08 16.50 9.72
CA ASN A 120 50.45 15.43 8.79
C ASN A 120 49.42 14.31 8.83
N TYR A 121 48.98 13.90 10.01
CA TYR A 121 47.92 12.89 10.15
C TYR A 121 46.59 13.40 9.61
N ARG A 122 46.25 14.65 9.91
CA ARG A 122 45.03 15.29 9.43
C ARG A 122 44.93 15.31 7.91
N ASP A 123 45.98 15.76 7.23
CA ASP A 123 45.97 15.94 5.77
C ASP A 123 46.19 14.62 5.03
N SER A 124 46.96 13.67 5.61
CA SER A 124 47.20 12.35 4.98
C SER A 124 46.10 11.32 5.20
N THR A 125 45.32 11.45 6.28
CA THR A 125 44.37 10.41 6.71
C THR A 125 42.94 10.93 6.82
N ILE A 126 42.73 12.08 7.45
CA ILE A 126 41.37 12.60 7.70
C ILE A 126 40.81 13.27 6.44
N GLU A 127 41.60 14.11 5.77
CA GLU A 127 41.18 14.81 4.55
C GLU A 127 40.80 13.86 3.39
N PRO A 128 41.55 12.78 3.09
CA PRO A 128 41.14 11.84 2.04
C PRO A 128 39.85 11.10 2.39
N ARG A 129 39.65 10.75 3.67
CA ARG A 129 38.39 10.15 4.14
C ARG A 129 37.22 11.11 3.96
N PHE A 130 37.39 12.38 4.33
CA PHE A 130 36.39 13.42 4.11
C PHE A 130 35.99 13.51 2.64
N ASN A 131 36.98 13.60 1.74
CA ASN A 131 36.75 13.70 0.30
C ASN A 131 36.07 12.44 -0.26
N HIS A 132 36.41 11.25 0.26
CA HIS A 132 35.74 10.02 -0.12
C HIS A 132 34.28 9.98 0.33
N THR A 133 34.00 10.29 1.59
CA THR A 133 32.63 10.34 2.13
C THR A 133 31.78 11.38 1.42
N LYS A 134 32.35 12.53 1.05
CA LYS A 134 31.65 13.55 0.24
C LYS A 134 31.23 13.02 -1.14
N LYS A 135 32.12 12.30 -1.83
CA LYS A 135 31.77 11.65 -3.11
C LYS A 135 30.65 10.62 -2.94
N GLN A 136 30.73 9.78 -1.90
CA GLN A 136 29.67 8.81 -1.60
C GLN A 136 28.33 9.49 -1.30
N LEU A 137 28.35 10.63 -0.63
CA LEU A 137 27.16 11.42 -0.32
C LEU A 137 26.55 12.02 -1.59
N ASP A 138 27.37 12.56 -2.50
CA ASP A 138 26.89 13.06 -3.78
C ASP A 138 26.23 11.95 -4.62
N ASP A 139 26.82 10.76 -4.65
CA ASP A 139 26.25 9.61 -5.36
C ASP A 139 24.98 9.07 -4.66
N ALA A 140 24.93 9.04 -3.33
CA ALA A 140 23.73 8.68 -2.58
C ALA A 140 22.58 9.68 -2.80
N ARG A 141 22.88 10.98 -2.98
CA ARG A 141 21.88 11.99 -3.32
C ARG A 141 21.33 11.82 -4.73
N LYS A 142 22.17 11.40 -5.69
CA LYS A 142 21.70 11.00 -7.03
C LYS A 142 20.79 9.77 -6.94
N GLU A 143 21.23 8.74 -6.21
CA GLU A 143 20.45 7.52 -5.99
C GLU A 143 19.09 7.80 -5.31
N LEU A 144 19.03 8.74 -4.37
CA LEU A 144 17.79 9.19 -3.75
C LEU A 144 16.86 9.88 -4.75
N THR A 145 17.42 10.69 -5.66
CA THR A 145 16.66 11.35 -6.74
C THR A 145 16.10 10.29 -7.69
N ASP A 146 16.94 9.34 -8.13
CA ASP A 146 16.54 8.22 -9.00
C ASP A 146 15.47 7.33 -8.34
N ALA A 147 15.58 7.09 -7.03
CA ALA A 147 14.59 6.32 -6.27
C ALA A 147 13.25 7.04 -6.14
N ARG A 148 13.26 8.37 -6.07
CA ARG A 148 12.04 9.22 -6.01
C ARG A 148 11.36 9.34 -7.36
N ASP A 149 12.14 9.56 -8.42
CA ASP A 149 11.61 9.70 -9.78
C ASP A 149 11.14 8.35 -10.34
N GLY A 150 11.69 7.24 -9.82
CA GLY A 150 11.36 5.89 -10.23
C GLY A 150 11.68 5.64 -11.71
N PRO A 151 11.61 4.39 -12.22
CA PRO A 151 11.61 4.22 -13.66
C PRO A 151 10.43 5.03 -14.23
N PRO A 152 10.65 5.85 -15.27
CA PRO A 152 9.54 6.55 -15.92
C PRO A 152 8.50 5.51 -16.30
N LYS A 153 7.23 5.90 -16.17
CA LYS A 153 5.95 5.24 -16.53
C LYS A 153 5.92 4.59 -17.94
N ALA A 154 6.93 3.82 -18.33
CA ALA A 154 7.16 3.31 -19.68
C ALA A 154 6.79 1.83 -19.84
N ALA A 155 6.29 1.17 -18.79
CA ALA A 155 5.94 -0.25 -18.84
C ALA A 155 4.44 -0.56 -18.68
N MET A 156 3.55 0.46 -18.69
CA MET A 156 2.10 0.25 -18.45
C MET A 156 1.15 0.86 -19.49
N SER A 157 1.61 1.24 -20.69
CA SER A 157 0.72 1.82 -21.71
C SER A 157 0.98 1.36 -23.15
N LYS A 158 1.61 0.20 -23.36
CA LYS A 158 1.67 -0.41 -24.70
C LYS A 158 1.47 -1.92 -24.61
N GLN A 159 0.22 -2.34 -24.56
CA GLN A 159 -0.27 -3.58 -25.17
C GLN A 159 -1.72 -3.37 -25.58
#